data_AF-A0A097EJ59-F1
#
_entry.id   AF-A0A097EJ59-F1
#
_cell.length_a   1.000
_cell.length_b   1.000
_cell.length_c   1.000
_cell.angle_alpha   90.00
_cell.angle_beta   90.00
_cell.angle_gamma   90.00
#
_symmetry.space_group_name_H-M   'P 1'
#
loop_
_entity.id
_entity.type
_entity.pdbx_description
1 polymer ?
#
loop_
_entity_poly.entity_id
_entity_poly.type
_entity_poly.pdbx_seq_one_letter_code
_entity_poly.pdbx_strand_id
1 'polypeptide(L)'
;MDEVERMVVGVHADTAGFAREVEAMRGTLEGALGAGAERAGRSIEGALLRAVRSGKFGFEELKGVALAALAQIAKAALHAGVGAVLGGGGMRGDVNWGGERPGDATGGGGAISLLRLMSSGLPGRATGGPVAPGRGYVVGERGPELFVPTASGRVEAAPAAGARDVRVTIHVQAGAGEAPAAMERSSRQVARAVRAALEG
;
A
#
# COMPACT_ATOMS: atom_id res chain seq x y z
N MET A 1 76.21 -23.93 52.95
CA MET A 1 75.41 -23.28 51.89
C MET A 1 74.93 -24.40 50.99
N ASP A 2 73.72 -24.87 51.27
CA ASP A 2 73.16 -26.08 50.67
C ASP A 2 72.70 -25.81 49.23
N GLU A 3 72.75 -26.82 48.38
CA GLU A 3 72.45 -26.72 46.95
C GLU A 3 71.02 -26.25 46.65
N VAL A 4 70.09 -26.56 47.56
CA VAL A 4 68.69 -26.13 47.52
C VAL A 4 68.55 -24.62 47.66
N GLU A 5 69.36 -23.99 48.52
CA GLU A 5 69.32 -22.55 48.76
C GLU A 5 69.77 -21.77 47.52
N ARG A 6 70.79 -22.28 46.81
CA ARG A 6 71.21 -21.71 45.52
C ARG A 6 70.15 -21.83 44.43
N MET A 7 69.44 -22.96 44.36
CA MET A 7 68.35 -23.16 43.39
C MET A 7 67.17 -22.22 43.67
N VAL A 8 66.77 -22.05 44.94
CA VAL A 8 65.69 -21.15 45.35
C VAL A 8 66.04 -19.68 45.04
N VAL A 9 67.27 -19.25 45.32
CA VAL A 9 67.75 -17.90 44.98
C VAL A 9 67.76 -17.68 43.47
N GLY A 10 68.17 -18.68 42.68
CA GLY A 10 68.09 -18.64 41.21
C GLY A 10 66.67 -18.47 40.70
N VAL A 11 65.72 -19.28 41.18
CA VAL A 11 64.31 -19.19 40.79
C VAL A 11 63.68 -17.85 41.21
N HIS A 12 64.02 -17.32 42.38
CA HIS A 12 63.57 -15.99 42.81
C HIS A 12 64.15 -14.86 41.93
N ALA A 13 65.41 -14.99 41.50
CA ALA A 13 66.01 -14.03 40.59
C ALA A 13 65.37 -14.08 39.19
N ASP A 14 65.08 -15.28 38.69
CA ASP A 14 64.43 -15.48 37.38
C ASP A 14 62.99 -14.97 37.37
N THR A 15 62.23 -15.24 38.43
CA THR A 15 60.85 -14.71 38.58
C THR A 15 60.82 -13.19 38.73
N ALA A 16 61.77 -12.60 39.46
CA ALA A 16 61.92 -11.14 39.54
C ALA A 16 62.36 -10.52 38.21
N GLY A 17 63.19 -11.22 37.43
CA GLY A 17 63.56 -10.85 36.06
C GLY A 17 62.36 -10.84 35.12
N PHE A 18 61.63 -11.96 35.10
CA PHE A 18 60.43 -12.13 34.28
C PHE A 18 59.35 -11.07 34.61
N ALA A 19 59.10 -10.79 35.89
CA ALA A 19 58.13 -9.76 36.28
C ALA A 19 58.50 -8.36 35.73
N ARG A 20 59.79 -8.01 35.71
CA ARG A 20 60.26 -6.74 35.12
C ARG A 20 60.09 -6.72 33.61
N GLU A 21 60.35 -7.83 32.93
CA GLU A 21 60.17 -7.95 31.48
C GLU A 21 58.70 -7.86 31.08
N VAL A 22 57.80 -8.49 31.84
CA VAL A 22 56.35 -8.40 31.63
C VAL A 22 55.86 -6.96 31.82
N GLU A 23 56.34 -6.25 32.84
CA GLU A 23 55.96 -4.83 33.04
C GLU A 23 56.48 -3.94 31.89
N ALA A 24 57.69 -4.19 31.39
CA ALA A 24 58.23 -3.49 30.21
C ALA A 24 57.42 -3.80 28.94
N MET A 25 57.03 -5.06 28.74
CA MET A 25 56.17 -5.47 27.63
C MET A 25 54.79 -4.84 27.74
N ARG A 26 54.21 -4.77 28.96
CA ARG A 26 52.92 -4.12 29.20
C ARG A 26 53.00 -2.62 28.88
N GLY A 27 54.03 -1.93 29.34
CA GLY A 27 54.19 -0.50 29.08
C GLY A 27 54.34 -0.17 27.59
N THR A 28 55.08 -0.99 26.84
CA THR A 28 55.20 -0.81 25.38
C THR A 28 53.90 -1.09 24.63
N LEU A 29 53.16 -2.14 25.03
CA LEU A 29 51.87 -2.49 24.44
C LEU A 29 50.80 -1.44 24.75
N GLU A 30 50.68 -1.00 26.00
CA GLU A 30 49.73 0.05 26.41
C GLU A 30 50.01 1.38 25.69
N GLY A 31 51.29 1.75 25.54
CA GLY A 31 51.68 2.96 24.81
C GLY A 31 51.34 2.89 23.32
N ALA A 32 51.66 1.79 22.65
CA ALA A 32 51.39 1.62 21.21
C ALA A 32 49.89 1.47 20.93
N LEU A 33 49.18 0.69 21.75
CA LEU A 33 47.74 0.46 21.62
C LEU A 33 46.95 1.72 21.95
N GLY A 34 47.32 2.45 23.02
CA GLY A 34 46.69 3.71 23.41
C GLY A 34 46.79 4.77 22.31
N ALA A 35 48.00 4.98 21.78
CA ALA A 35 48.20 5.92 20.66
C ALA A 35 47.47 5.49 19.37
N GLY A 36 47.37 4.19 19.13
CA GLY A 36 46.58 3.63 18.02
C GLY A 36 45.08 3.89 18.20
N ALA A 37 44.55 3.62 19.40
CA ALA A 37 43.15 3.81 19.75
C ALA A 37 42.73 5.28 19.68
N GLU A 38 43.55 6.22 20.17
CA GLU A 38 43.27 7.65 20.06
C GLU A 38 43.25 8.15 18.61
N ARG A 39 44.12 7.60 17.75
CA ARG A 39 44.14 7.96 16.32
C ARG A 39 42.91 7.40 15.60
N ALA A 40 42.50 6.18 15.93
CA ALA A 40 41.27 5.56 15.42
C ALA A 40 40.01 6.30 15.92
N GLY A 41 39.97 6.71 17.19
CA GLY A 41 38.87 7.49 17.75
C GLY A 41 38.66 8.79 17.00
N ARG A 42 39.73 9.56 16.77
CA ARG A 42 39.68 10.82 16.01
C ARG A 42 39.30 10.62 14.54
N SER A 43 39.74 9.53 13.90
CA SER A 43 39.36 9.26 12.51
C SER A 43 37.89 8.87 12.39
N ILE A 44 37.37 8.07 13.33
CA ILE A 44 35.95 7.70 13.41
C ILE A 44 35.09 8.94 13.70
N GLU A 45 35.49 9.78 14.66
CA GLU A 45 34.79 11.04 14.96
C GLU A 45 34.73 11.95 13.73
N GLY A 46 35.85 12.12 13.03
CA GLY A 46 35.90 12.90 11.79
C GLY A 46 35.03 12.31 10.67
N ALA A 47 34.97 10.99 10.55
CA ALA A 47 34.10 10.31 9.59
C ALA A 47 32.61 10.49 9.95
N LEU A 48 32.24 10.36 11.22
CA LEU A 48 30.87 10.53 11.69
C LEU A 48 30.39 11.98 11.55
N LEU A 49 31.20 12.98 11.92
CA LEU A 49 30.86 14.39 11.73
C LEU A 49 30.66 14.74 10.25
N ARG A 50 31.49 14.16 9.37
CA ARG A 50 31.36 14.31 7.92
C ARG A 50 30.09 13.60 7.42
N ALA A 51 29.81 12.39 7.88
CA ALA A 51 28.61 11.62 7.52
C ALA A 51 27.32 12.30 7.97
N VAL A 52 27.29 12.92 9.15
CA VAL A 52 26.14 13.71 9.63
C VAL A 52 25.95 14.96 8.76
N ARG A 53 27.04 15.64 8.38
CA ARG A 53 26.96 16.80 7.51
C ARG A 53 26.59 16.42 6.08
N SER A 54 27.12 15.33 5.54
CA SER A 54 26.82 14.84 4.20
C SER A 54 25.41 14.22 4.12
N GLY A 55 24.97 13.55 5.18
CA GLY A 55 23.63 12.97 5.30
C GLY A 55 22.53 14.03 5.25
N LYS A 56 22.81 15.26 5.70
CA LYS A 56 21.88 16.40 5.53
C LYS A 56 21.65 16.73 4.05
N PHE A 57 22.65 16.62 3.19
CA PHE A 57 22.46 16.79 1.75
C PHE A 57 21.55 15.70 1.17
N GLY A 58 21.75 14.44 1.58
CA GLY A 58 20.87 13.34 1.16
C GLY A 58 19.41 13.49 1.62
N PHE A 59 19.17 14.04 2.81
CA PHE A 59 17.82 14.31 3.29
C PHE A 59 17.12 15.43 2.50
N GLU A 60 17.85 16.47 2.11
CA GLU A 60 17.30 17.54 1.27
C GLU A 60 16.97 17.03 -0.14
N GLU A 61 17.80 16.14 -0.71
CA GLU A 61 17.49 15.47 -1.97
C GLU A 61 16.24 14.58 -1.85
N LEU A 62 16.14 13.77 -0.79
CA LEU A 62 14.97 12.93 -0.53
C LEU A 62 13.70 13.78 -0.38
N LYS A 63 13.78 14.89 0.34
CA LYS A 63 12.68 15.85 0.47
C LYS A 63 12.31 16.43 -0.88
N GLY A 64 13.28 16.79 -1.72
CA GLY A 64 13.03 17.24 -3.09
C GLY A 64 12.29 16.19 -3.92
N VAL A 65 12.74 14.94 -3.89
CA VAL A 65 12.10 13.81 -4.58
C VAL A 65 10.68 13.57 -4.03
N ALA A 66 10.50 13.61 -2.72
CA ALA A 66 9.19 13.41 -2.09
C ALA A 66 8.20 14.53 -2.46
N LEU A 67 8.64 15.79 -2.43
CA LEU A 67 7.82 16.93 -2.85
C LEU A 67 7.50 16.86 -4.35
N ALA A 68 8.46 16.46 -5.18
CA ALA A 68 8.23 16.24 -6.60
C ALA A 68 7.19 15.14 -6.84
N ALA A 69 7.28 14.02 -6.12
CA ALA A 69 6.30 12.93 -6.19
C ALA A 69 4.90 13.39 -5.75
N LEU A 70 4.80 14.14 -4.65
CA LEU A 70 3.54 14.75 -4.19
C LEU A 70 2.97 15.72 -5.22
N ALA A 71 3.81 16.54 -5.86
CA ALA A 71 3.38 17.45 -6.93
C ALA A 71 2.87 16.69 -8.17
N GLN A 72 3.49 15.56 -8.54
CA GLN A 72 2.98 14.71 -9.62
C GLN A 72 1.62 14.10 -9.28
N ILE A 73 1.43 13.62 -8.05
CA ILE A 73 0.15 13.09 -7.57
C ILE A 73 -0.92 14.20 -7.58
N ALA A 74 -0.60 15.39 -7.06
CA ALA A 74 -1.50 16.53 -7.06
C ALA A 74 -1.88 16.94 -8.50
N LYS A 75 -0.91 16.96 -9.42
CA LYS A 75 -1.15 17.24 -10.84
C LYS A 75 -2.03 16.18 -11.49
N ALA A 76 -1.83 14.89 -11.21
CA ALA A 76 -2.67 13.81 -11.70
C ALA A 76 -4.11 13.90 -11.16
N ALA A 77 -4.26 14.21 -9.86
CA ALA A 77 -5.56 14.44 -9.24
C ALA A 77 -6.27 15.67 -9.83
N LEU A 78 -5.55 16.76 -10.08
CA LEU A 78 -6.09 17.94 -10.75
C LEU A 78 -6.44 17.65 -12.20
N HIS A 79 -5.64 16.91 -12.98
CA HIS A 79 -6.01 16.51 -14.34
C HIS A 79 -7.22 15.57 -14.36
N ALA A 80 -7.38 14.70 -13.37
CA ALA A 80 -8.57 13.85 -13.25
C ALA A 80 -9.81 14.67 -12.85
N GLY A 81 -9.67 15.61 -11.91
CA GLY A 81 -10.75 16.50 -11.48
C GLY A 81 -11.13 17.55 -12.52
N VAL A 82 -10.14 18.13 -13.19
CA VAL A 82 -10.31 19.05 -14.32
C VAL A 82 -10.81 18.29 -15.55
N GLY A 83 -10.36 17.06 -15.81
CA GLY A 83 -10.96 16.20 -16.82
C GLY A 83 -12.44 15.89 -16.53
N ALA A 84 -12.82 15.77 -15.26
CA ALA A 84 -14.22 15.59 -14.87
C ALA A 84 -15.05 16.88 -14.91
N VAL A 85 -14.44 18.05 -14.71
CA VAL A 85 -15.12 19.37 -14.65
C VAL A 85 -15.07 20.11 -16.00
N LEU A 86 -13.90 20.25 -16.61
CA LEU A 86 -13.67 20.82 -17.94
C LEU A 86 -13.91 19.82 -19.09
N GLY A 87 -13.93 18.50 -18.81
CA GLY A 87 -14.50 17.50 -19.73
C GLY A 87 -16.04 17.50 -19.75
N GLY A 88 -16.68 18.46 -19.06
CA GLY A 88 -18.08 18.86 -19.25
C GLY A 88 -18.33 19.60 -20.58
N GLY A 89 -17.60 19.27 -21.64
CA GLY A 89 -17.68 19.95 -22.93
C GLY A 89 -17.01 19.17 -24.06
N GLY A 90 -17.25 17.86 -24.15
CA GLY A 90 -16.68 17.07 -25.24
C GLY A 90 -16.87 15.56 -25.16
N MET A 91 -17.98 15.08 -24.59
CA MET A 91 -18.32 13.65 -24.65
C MET A 91 -18.91 13.32 -26.04
N ARG A 92 -18.04 13.19 -27.05
CA ARG A 92 -18.32 12.31 -28.17
C ARG A 92 -17.95 10.90 -27.73
N GLY A 93 -18.95 10.06 -27.51
CA GLY A 93 -18.79 8.66 -27.15
C GLY A 93 -19.92 8.14 -26.26
N ASP A 94 -21.13 8.14 -26.80
CA ASP A 94 -22.10 7.04 -26.63
C ASP A 94 -22.58 6.73 -25.20
N VAL A 95 -23.23 7.69 -24.55
CA VAL A 95 -24.16 7.40 -23.43
C VAL A 95 -25.55 7.85 -23.83
N ASN A 96 -26.36 6.90 -24.25
CA ASN A 96 -27.79 7.08 -24.51
C ASN A 96 -28.54 7.28 -23.17
N TRP A 97 -28.81 8.54 -22.81
CA TRP A 97 -29.85 8.89 -21.84
C TRP A 97 -30.88 9.77 -22.55
N GLY A 98 -31.77 9.13 -23.30
CA GLY A 98 -32.96 9.79 -23.82
C GLY A 98 -33.87 10.23 -22.68
N GLY A 99 -34.18 11.52 -22.64
CA GLY A 99 -35.22 12.08 -21.78
C GLY A 99 -34.78 13.34 -21.03
N GLU A 100 -34.75 14.45 -21.76
CA GLU A 100 -34.67 15.80 -21.19
C GLU A 100 -35.81 16.01 -20.19
N ARG A 101 -35.47 16.33 -18.94
CA ARG A 101 -36.36 17.08 -18.06
C ARG A 101 -35.63 18.37 -17.67
N PRO A 102 -36.03 19.52 -18.23
CA PRO A 102 -35.51 20.81 -17.82
C PRO A 102 -36.20 21.20 -16.51
N GLY A 103 -35.44 21.24 -15.43
CA GLY A 103 -35.92 21.76 -14.15
C GLY A 103 -35.52 20.92 -12.95
N ASP A 104 -34.22 20.83 -12.66
CA ASP A 104 -33.80 20.80 -11.26
C ASP A 104 -32.39 21.37 -11.11
N ALA A 105 -32.33 22.71 -11.07
CA ALA A 105 -31.19 23.45 -10.58
C ALA A 105 -31.32 23.54 -9.04
N THR A 106 -31.09 22.44 -8.34
CA THR A 106 -30.95 22.46 -6.87
C THR A 106 -29.55 22.01 -6.49
N GLY A 107 -28.73 22.98 -6.08
CA GLY A 107 -27.36 22.82 -5.62
C GLY A 107 -27.24 21.99 -4.33
N GLY A 108 -27.39 20.68 -4.45
CA GLY A 108 -27.21 19.70 -3.37
C GLY A 108 -26.23 18.56 -3.71
N GLY A 109 -25.51 18.66 -4.83
CA GLY A 109 -24.66 17.58 -5.35
C GLY A 109 -23.38 17.28 -4.57
N GLY A 110 -22.98 18.12 -3.60
CA GLY A 110 -21.78 17.90 -2.79
C GLY A 110 -22.02 16.95 -1.61
N ALA A 111 -23.07 17.20 -0.81
CA ALA A 111 -23.33 16.48 0.43
C ALA A 111 -23.99 15.11 0.21
N ILE A 112 -24.87 14.99 -0.80
CA ILE A 112 -25.50 13.72 -1.17
C ILE A 112 -24.46 12.78 -1.82
N SER A 113 -23.44 13.34 -2.47
CA SER A 113 -22.32 12.59 -3.04
C SER A 113 -21.31 12.16 -1.96
N LEU A 114 -21.06 12.99 -0.94
CA LEU A 114 -20.22 12.63 0.22
C LEU A 114 -20.88 11.57 1.12
N LEU A 115 -22.20 11.65 1.33
CA LEU A 115 -22.94 10.64 2.08
C LEU A 115 -23.01 9.32 1.31
N ARG A 116 -23.11 9.35 -0.02
CA ARG A 116 -22.96 8.17 -0.88
C ARG A 116 -21.56 7.57 -0.83
N LEU A 117 -20.50 8.37 -0.65
CA LEU A 117 -19.12 7.89 -0.48
C LEU A 117 -18.88 7.23 0.89
N MET A 118 -19.54 7.70 1.94
CA MET A 118 -19.46 7.11 3.29
C MET A 118 -20.39 5.89 3.44
N SER A 119 -21.50 5.83 2.69
CA SER A 119 -22.40 4.67 2.66
C SER A 119 -22.03 3.64 1.60
N SER A 120 -21.22 4.01 0.59
CA SER A 120 -20.56 3.03 -0.29
C SER A 120 -19.44 2.38 0.51
N GLY A 121 -19.72 1.19 1.00
CA GLY A 121 -18.89 0.47 1.95
C GLY A 121 -17.42 0.35 1.57
N LEU A 122 -16.65 -0.04 2.58
CA LEU A 122 -15.26 -0.51 2.51
C LEU A 122 -14.84 -0.92 1.08
N PRO A 123 -13.72 -0.39 0.56
CA PRO A 123 -13.32 -0.56 -0.84
C PRO A 123 -13.43 -2.02 -1.24
N GLY A 124 -14.41 -2.30 -2.10
CA GLY A 124 -14.70 -3.65 -2.56
C GLY A 124 -13.48 -4.21 -3.28
N ARG A 125 -12.93 -5.31 -2.79
CA ARG A 125 -11.81 -6.04 -3.39
C ARG A 125 -12.28 -7.06 -4.43
N ALA A 126 -13.45 -6.86 -5.03
CA ALA A 126 -13.94 -7.68 -6.14
C ALA A 126 -12.97 -7.65 -7.34
N THR A 127 -12.19 -6.59 -7.49
CA THR A 127 -11.16 -6.42 -8.53
C THR A 127 -9.75 -6.82 -8.08
N GLY A 128 -9.58 -7.37 -6.88
CA GLY A 128 -8.28 -7.73 -6.30
C GLY A 128 -7.45 -6.54 -5.80
N GLY A 129 -6.26 -6.84 -5.24
CA GLY A 129 -5.28 -5.85 -4.81
C GLY A 129 -4.57 -6.15 -3.48
N PRO A 130 -3.56 -5.34 -3.10
CA PRO A 130 -2.76 -5.56 -1.89
C PRO A 130 -3.58 -5.34 -0.62
N VAL A 131 -3.40 -6.21 0.37
CA VAL A 131 -4.08 -6.16 1.67
C VAL A 131 -3.06 -6.04 2.81
N ALA A 132 -3.41 -5.25 3.81
CA ALA A 132 -2.60 -5.01 5.00
C ALA A 132 -3.22 -5.71 6.22
N PRO A 133 -2.40 -6.19 7.16
CA PRO A 133 -2.89 -6.89 8.35
C PRO A 133 -3.77 -6.00 9.22
N GLY A 134 -4.81 -6.57 9.82
CA GLY A 134 -5.72 -5.91 10.75
C GLY A 134 -6.73 -4.94 10.12
N ARG A 135 -6.76 -4.83 8.79
CA ARG A 135 -7.74 -4.00 8.07
C ARG A 135 -8.82 -4.89 7.46
N GLY A 136 -10.09 -4.54 7.67
CA GLY A 136 -11.21 -5.21 7.03
C GLY A 136 -11.40 -4.74 5.59
N TYR A 137 -11.59 -5.70 4.70
CA TYR A 137 -11.85 -5.51 3.28
C TYR A 137 -13.12 -6.24 2.91
N VAL A 138 -13.99 -5.66 2.09
CA VAL A 138 -15.17 -6.37 1.58
C VAL A 138 -14.77 -7.13 0.32
N VAL A 139 -14.93 -8.44 0.34
CA VAL A 139 -14.62 -9.36 -0.77
C VAL A 139 -15.91 -10.11 -1.09
N GLY A 140 -16.26 -10.26 -2.36
CA GLY A 140 -17.40 -11.10 -2.75
C GLY A 140 -18.21 -10.54 -3.91
N GLU A 141 -18.47 -11.39 -4.89
CA GLU A 141 -19.32 -11.12 -6.06
C GLU A 141 -20.79 -11.53 -5.79
N ARG A 142 -21.02 -12.24 -4.67
CA ARG A 142 -22.32 -12.80 -4.24
C ARG A 142 -22.84 -12.17 -2.93
N GLY A 143 -22.32 -11.00 -2.56
CA GLY A 143 -22.65 -10.29 -1.33
C GLY A 143 -21.41 -9.81 -0.58
N PRO A 144 -21.57 -8.86 0.36
CA PRO A 144 -20.45 -8.24 1.07
C PRO A 144 -19.92 -9.17 2.16
N GLU A 145 -18.92 -10.01 1.87
CA GLU A 145 -18.19 -10.75 2.90
C GLU A 145 -17.01 -9.91 3.41
N LEU A 146 -16.72 -9.95 4.71
CA LEU A 146 -15.62 -9.20 5.32
C LEU A 146 -14.37 -10.08 5.46
N PHE A 147 -13.28 -9.66 4.83
CA PHE A 147 -11.96 -10.27 4.92
C PHE A 147 -11.02 -9.39 5.75
N VAL A 148 -10.48 -9.93 6.85
CA VAL A 148 -9.49 -9.25 7.71
C VAL A 148 -8.21 -10.08 7.72
N PRO A 149 -7.15 -9.69 6.99
CA PRO A 149 -5.90 -10.45 6.96
C PRO A 149 -5.15 -10.30 8.29
N THR A 150 -4.50 -11.35 8.75
CA THR A 150 -3.58 -11.32 9.89
C THR A 150 -2.12 -11.07 9.48
N ALA A 151 -1.82 -11.18 8.19
CA ALA A 151 -0.52 -10.91 7.58
C ALA A 151 -0.68 -10.13 6.27
N SER A 152 0.39 -9.43 5.85
CA SER A 152 0.42 -8.70 4.57
C SER A 152 0.35 -9.68 3.39
N GLY A 153 -0.46 -9.34 2.38
CA GLY A 153 -0.66 -10.21 1.22
C GLY A 153 -1.34 -9.51 0.05
N ARG A 154 -1.75 -10.29 -0.96
CA ARG A 154 -2.50 -9.78 -2.12
C ARG A 154 -3.72 -10.66 -2.35
N VAL A 155 -4.86 -10.03 -2.63
CA VAL A 155 -6.06 -10.72 -3.11
C VAL A 155 -5.96 -10.79 -4.63
N GLU A 156 -5.85 -12.00 -5.17
CA GLU A 156 -5.98 -12.26 -6.60
C GLU A 156 -7.47 -12.34 -6.94
N ALA A 157 -7.93 -11.53 -7.90
CA ALA A 157 -9.23 -11.73 -8.49
C ALA A 157 -9.17 -12.94 -9.43
N ALA A 158 -10.10 -13.88 -9.30
CA ALA A 158 -10.28 -14.89 -10.33
C ALA A 158 -10.62 -14.18 -11.66
N PRO A 159 -10.16 -14.68 -12.82
CA PRO A 159 -10.59 -14.11 -14.09
C PRO A 159 -12.11 -14.13 -14.11
N ALA A 160 -12.73 -12.96 -14.33
CA ALA A 160 -14.17 -12.81 -14.35
C ALA A 160 -14.74 -13.94 -15.22
N ALA A 161 -15.52 -14.83 -14.62
CA ALA A 161 -16.30 -15.78 -15.40
C ALA A 161 -17.21 -14.91 -16.27
N GLY A 162 -16.85 -14.77 -17.55
CA GLY A 162 -17.47 -13.82 -18.46
C GLY A 162 -18.99 -13.88 -18.35
N ALA A 163 -19.63 -12.72 -18.44
CA ALA A 163 -21.07 -12.56 -18.37
C ALA A 163 -21.74 -13.72 -19.11
N ARG A 164 -22.42 -14.60 -18.36
CA ARG A 164 -23.08 -15.76 -18.96
C ARG A 164 -24.20 -15.20 -19.83
N ASP A 165 -24.10 -15.37 -21.14
CA ASP A 165 -25.18 -15.01 -22.07
C ASP A 165 -26.36 -15.96 -21.80
N VAL A 166 -27.31 -15.51 -20.98
CA VAL A 166 -28.51 -16.27 -20.65
C VAL A 166 -29.61 -15.87 -21.64
N ARG A 167 -29.74 -16.66 -22.72
CA ARG A 167 -30.83 -16.50 -23.69
C ARG A 167 -32.11 -17.15 -23.15
N VAL A 168 -33.08 -16.34 -22.75
CA VAL A 168 -34.40 -16.80 -22.31
C VAL A 168 -35.42 -16.61 -23.43
N THR A 169 -35.96 -17.71 -23.98
CA THR A 169 -37.06 -17.68 -24.95
C THR A 169 -38.37 -17.98 -24.23
N ILE A 170 -39.35 -17.06 -24.31
CA ILE A 170 -40.65 -17.21 -23.62
C ILE A 170 -41.75 -17.32 -24.69
N HIS A 171 -42.48 -18.43 -24.66
CA HIS A 171 -43.66 -18.63 -25.50
C HIS A 171 -44.90 -18.18 -24.74
N VAL A 172 -45.55 -17.10 -25.22
CA VAL A 172 -46.81 -16.60 -24.66
C VAL A 172 -47.96 -17.13 -25.50
N GLN A 173 -48.80 -17.98 -24.92
CA GLN A 173 -50.00 -18.51 -25.57
C GLN A 173 -51.21 -17.66 -25.14
N ALA A 174 -51.88 -17.03 -26.10
CA ALA A 174 -53.14 -16.33 -25.84
C ALA A 174 -54.34 -17.27 -25.96
N GLY A 175 -55.30 -17.09 -25.06
CA GLY A 175 -56.59 -17.79 -25.14
C GLY A 175 -57.40 -17.29 -26.34
N ALA A 176 -58.16 -18.19 -26.97
CA ALA A 176 -59.00 -17.84 -28.12
C ALA A 176 -60.02 -16.75 -27.72
N GLY A 177 -59.84 -15.54 -28.26
CA GLY A 177 -60.72 -14.39 -28.03
C GLY A 177 -60.05 -13.15 -27.42
N GLU A 178 -58.76 -13.18 -27.08
CA GLU A 178 -58.06 -11.98 -26.60
C GLU A 178 -57.73 -11.00 -27.73
N ALA A 179 -58.01 -9.70 -27.50
CA ALA A 179 -57.68 -8.64 -28.43
C ALA A 179 -56.15 -8.51 -28.59
N PRO A 180 -55.60 -8.31 -29.80
CA PRO A 180 -54.15 -8.20 -30.04
C PRO A 180 -53.45 -7.16 -29.14
N ALA A 181 -54.15 -6.07 -28.81
CA ALA A 181 -53.67 -5.02 -27.91
C ALA A 181 -53.53 -5.46 -26.44
N ALA A 182 -54.19 -6.53 -26.00
CA ALA A 182 -54.00 -7.12 -24.67
C ALA A 182 -52.71 -7.95 -24.63
N MET A 183 -52.42 -8.73 -25.68
CA MET A 183 -51.19 -9.52 -25.79
C MET A 183 -49.94 -8.65 -25.82
N GLU A 184 -49.97 -7.51 -26.53
CA GLU A 184 -48.85 -6.56 -26.54
C GLU A 184 -48.57 -5.96 -25.16
N ARG A 185 -49.60 -5.77 -24.33
CA ARG A 185 -49.43 -5.25 -22.97
C ARG A 185 -48.84 -6.32 -22.06
N SER A 186 -49.34 -7.55 -22.14
CA SER A 186 -48.83 -8.68 -21.35
C SER A 186 -47.39 -9.04 -21.71
N SER A 187 -47.02 -9.03 -23.00
CA SER A 187 -45.65 -9.31 -23.43
C SER A 187 -44.65 -8.29 -22.92
N ARG A 188 -45.01 -6.99 -22.95
CA ARG A 188 -44.18 -5.92 -22.38
C ARG A 188 -44.06 -6.02 -20.86
N GLN A 189 -45.12 -6.42 -20.17
CA GLN A 189 -45.09 -6.63 -18.72
C GLN A 189 -44.18 -7.79 -18.33
N VAL A 190 -44.30 -8.94 -19.03
CA VAL A 190 -43.43 -10.10 -18.81
C VAL A 190 -41.98 -9.77 -19.13
N ALA A 191 -41.71 -9.07 -20.24
CA ALA A 191 -40.35 -8.65 -20.60
C ALA A 191 -39.70 -7.74 -19.54
N ARG A 192 -40.46 -6.80 -18.96
CA ARG A 192 -39.95 -5.94 -17.88
C ARG A 192 -39.71 -6.71 -16.58
N ALA A 193 -40.61 -7.62 -16.20
CA ALA A 193 -40.46 -8.43 -15.00
C ALA A 193 -39.25 -9.36 -15.09
N VAL A 194 -39.06 -10.02 -16.24
CA VAL A 194 -37.91 -10.90 -16.49
C VAL A 194 -36.61 -10.12 -16.53
N ARG A 195 -36.60 -8.94 -17.17
CA ARG A 195 -35.42 -8.07 -17.15
C ARG A 195 -35.04 -7.65 -15.74
N ALA A 196 -36.01 -7.24 -14.92
CA ALA A 196 -35.76 -6.87 -13.53
C ALA A 196 -35.24 -8.05 -12.67
N ALA A 197 -35.70 -9.27 -12.96
CA ALA A 197 -35.25 -10.48 -12.26
C ALA A 197 -33.86 -10.98 -12.70
N LEU A 198 -33.38 -10.59 -13.89
CA LEU A 198 -32.04 -10.91 -14.38
C LEU A 198 -31.00 -9.85 -13.98
N GLU A 199 -31.43 -8.62 -13.70
CA GLU A 199 -30.57 -7.49 -13.33
C GLU A 199 -30.45 -7.29 -11.80
N GLY A 200 -31.25 -8.00 -11.00
CA GLY A 200 -31.23 -7.98 -9.52
C GLY A 200 -30.50 -9.16 -8.91
#